data_AF-A0A3M2S917-F1
#
_entry.id   AF-A0A3M2S917-F1
#
_cell.length_a   1.000
_cell.length_b   1.000
_cell.length_c   1.000
_cell.angle_alpha   90.00
_cell.angle_beta   90.00
_cell.angle_gamma   90.00
#
_symmetry.space_group_name_H-M   'P 1'
#
loop_
_entity.id
_entity.type
_entity.pdbx_description
1 polymer ?
#
loop_
_entity_poly.entity_id
_entity_poly.type
_entity_poly.pdbx_seq_one_letter_code
_entity_poly.pdbx_strand_id
1 'polypeptide(L)'
;MAEKKPDAPATNMLWGGRFTGGIDPLMHKYNASIGYDKALYREDILGSIAFARANSKVGIITEDEFKMIEHGLLEVMEEWKQGTFAIMPNDEDIHTANERRLGEVIGKDTAGKLHTGRSRNEQVVCDMRMWLRDRIREIDSQLVAFLQVLTKRAEAEIDYLMPGYTHLQRAQPVRWSQWIMSHAASFKQDLERLRQVFERVNLSPLGCGALAGNVFGIDRDAIAAELGFSGITLNSMNTSGDRDFIIEFLTWNSIFTSHISRWAEDLILYSTSEFGFCRLADLYSTGSSLMPNKKNADSLELLRGKSGRAFGQMAGLMMSVKGLPTCYNKDLQEGWEPMLDSVQTVSDSLGIANGVIATMTVRPERMLAALDKTMLATDVAEWLVRNGCPFREAHHISGRVVALSENTETSMDKLTLEQLQAIDSRFTADIVKAFEYESSVEAKSARGGTSRSAVLQQIQELHAILD
;
A
#
# COMPACT_ATOMS: atom_id res chain seq x y z
N MET A 1 39.14 -45.59 -7.33
CA MET A 1 38.02 -45.04 -6.55
C MET A 1 36.76 -45.34 -7.32
N ALA A 2 35.83 -46.13 -6.75
CA ALA A 2 34.61 -46.51 -7.45
C ALA A 2 33.73 -45.26 -7.64
N GLU A 3 33.36 -44.96 -8.88
CA GLU A 3 32.35 -43.95 -9.19
C GLU A 3 31.06 -44.32 -8.45
N LYS A 4 30.67 -43.48 -7.50
CA LYS A 4 29.39 -43.61 -6.80
C LYS A 4 28.30 -43.41 -7.86
N LYS A 5 27.57 -44.46 -8.20
CA LYS A 5 26.41 -44.35 -9.11
C LYS A 5 25.49 -43.27 -8.56
N PRO A 6 25.00 -42.33 -9.40
CA PRO A 6 24.05 -41.33 -8.95
C PRO A 6 22.81 -42.04 -8.40
N ASP A 7 22.29 -41.55 -7.27
CA ASP A 7 21.05 -42.07 -6.68
C ASP A 7 19.92 -41.98 -7.72
N ALA A 8 19.00 -42.94 -7.70
CA ALA A 8 17.86 -42.92 -8.62
C ALA A 8 17.00 -41.66 -8.39
N PRO A 9 16.36 -41.09 -9.44
CA PRO A 9 15.48 -39.94 -9.29
C PRO A 9 14.32 -40.25 -8.33
N ALA A 10 13.95 -39.27 -7.50
CA ALA A 10 12.81 -39.40 -6.59
C ALA A 10 11.51 -39.65 -7.39
N THR A 11 10.75 -40.66 -7.00
CA THR A 11 9.56 -41.16 -7.71
C THR A 11 8.35 -40.22 -7.69
N ASN A 12 8.43 -39.08 -6.98
CA ASN A 12 7.33 -38.12 -6.82
C ASN A 12 7.57 -36.78 -7.54
N MET A 13 8.66 -36.64 -8.31
CA MET A 13 8.90 -35.43 -9.10
C MET A 13 8.00 -35.41 -10.34
N LEU A 14 7.18 -34.37 -10.49
CA LEU A 14 6.25 -34.18 -11.63
C LEU A 14 6.97 -34.13 -13.00
N TRP A 15 8.29 -33.93 -13.00
CA TRP A 15 9.14 -33.84 -14.18
C TRP A 15 10.27 -34.91 -14.21
N GLY A 16 10.21 -35.91 -13.32
CA GLY A 16 11.31 -36.85 -13.04
C GLY A 16 11.61 -37.93 -14.10
N GLY A 17 10.65 -38.26 -14.98
CA GLY A 17 10.76 -39.43 -15.88
C GLY A 17 11.90 -39.38 -16.91
N ARG A 18 12.52 -38.22 -17.12
CA ARG A 18 13.66 -38.04 -18.05
C ARG A 18 15.03 -38.12 -17.37
N PHE A 19 15.09 -37.99 -16.04
CA PHE A 19 16.36 -37.84 -15.32
C PHE A 19 16.97 -39.21 -15.00
N THR A 20 18.28 -39.35 -15.21
CA THR A 20 19.02 -40.60 -14.99
C THR A 20 19.77 -40.64 -13.65
N GLY A 21 19.69 -39.57 -12.86
CA GLY A 21 20.28 -39.44 -11.54
C GLY A 21 19.54 -38.42 -10.67
N GLY A 22 19.80 -38.44 -9.37
CA GLY A 22 19.21 -37.53 -8.39
C GLY A 22 19.65 -36.07 -8.56
N ILE A 23 18.87 -35.15 -7.98
CA ILE A 23 19.19 -33.73 -7.92
C ILE A 23 20.22 -33.46 -6.81
N ASP A 24 21.14 -32.53 -7.05
CA ASP A 24 22.07 -32.08 -6.00
C ASP A 24 21.27 -31.45 -4.83
N PRO A 25 21.57 -31.77 -3.56
CA PRO A 25 20.84 -31.23 -2.42
C PRO A 25 20.83 -29.70 -2.32
N LEU A 26 21.93 -29.04 -2.73
CA LEU A 26 21.99 -27.58 -2.78
C LEU A 26 21.06 -27.04 -3.86
N MET A 27 21.03 -27.67 -5.04
CA MET A 27 20.11 -27.29 -6.11
C MET A 27 18.66 -27.49 -5.70
N HIS A 28 18.32 -28.60 -5.04
CA HIS A 28 16.98 -28.83 -4.51
C HIS A 28 16.56 -27.71 -3.54
N LYS A 29 17.43 -27.37 -2.57
CA LYS A 29 17.16 -26.29 -1.62
C LYS A 29 17.04 -24.92 -2.30
N TYR A 30 17.85 -24.64 -3.32
CA TYR A 30 17.85 -23.37 -4.03
C TYR A 30 16.62 -23.21 -4.94
N ASN A 31 16.06 -24.32 -5.41
CA ASN A 31 14.91 -24.35 -6.32
C ASN A 31 13.55 -24.44 -5.60
N ALA A 32 13.49 -25.11 -4.44
CA ALA A 32 12.25 -25.33 -3.71
C ALA A 32 11.59 -24.04 -3.24
N SER A 33 10.28 -23.94 -3.46
CA SER A 33 9.44 -22.79 -3.10
C SER A 33 8.46 -23.06 -1.97
N ILE A 34 8.31 -24.31 -1.54
CA ILE A 34 7.39 -24.73 -0.45
C ILE A 34 7.54 -23.94 0.86
N GLY A 35 8.73 -23.37 1.10
CA GLY A 35 8.99 -22.51 2.26
C GLY A 35 8.09 -21.28 2.33
N TYR A 36 7.66 -20.75 1.18
CA TYR A 36 6.88 -19.52 1.05
C TYR A 36 5.59 -19.69 0.23
N ASP A 37 5.58 -20.48 -0.84
CA ASP A 37 4.41 -20.60 -1.72
C ASP A 37 3.25 -21.39 -1.09
N LYS A 38 3.52 -22.14 -0.01
CA LYS A 38 2.49 -22.77 0.83
C LYS A 38 1.46 -21.79 1.36
N ALA A 39 1.78 -20.49 1.38
CA ALA A 39 0.82 -19.44 1.70
C ALA A 39 -0.40 -19.43 0.76
N LEU A 40 -0.29 -20.02 -0.43
CA LEU A 40 -1.32 -20.09 -1.47
C LEU A 40 -1.96 -21.47 -1.63
N TYR A 41 -1.91 -22.32 -0.58
CA TYR A 41 -2.54 -23.65 -0.61
C TYR A 41 -4.02 -23.59 -1.00
N ARG A 42 -4.73 -22.55 -0.54
CA ARG A 42 -6.16 -22.38 -0.78
C ARG A 42 -6.41 -22.09 -2.26
N GLU A 43 -5.65 -21.18 -2.84
CA GLU A 43 -5.82 -20.76 -4.23
C GLU A 43 -5.50 -21.91 -5.19
N ASP A 44 -4.42 -22.67 -4.94
CA ASP A 44 -4.09 -23.86 -5.72
C ASP A 44 -5.20 -24.92 -5.68
N ILE A 45 -5.78 -25.16 -4.51
CA ILE A 45 -6.87 -26.12 -4.35
C ILE A 45 -8.12 -25.66 -5.11
N LEU A 46 -8.52 -24.40 -4.95
CA LEU A 46 -9.71 -23.86 -5.63
C LEU A 46 -9.52 -23.86 -7.15
N GLY A 47 -8.36 -23.44 -7.64
CA GLY A 47 -7.99 -23.51 -9.06
C GLY A 47 -8.00 -24.94 -9.58
N SER A 48 -7.55 -25.91 -8.77
CA SER A 48 -7.59 -27.33 -9.10
C SER A 48 -9.00 -27.91 -9.19
N ILE A 49 -9.90 -27.53 -8.28
CA ILE A 49 -11.32 -27.94 -8.33
C ILE A 49 -11.98 -27.39 -9.60
N ALA A 50 -11.82 -26.10 -9.88
CA ALA A 50 -12.40 -25.47 -11.07
C ALA A 50 -11.88 -26.10 -12.38
N PHE A 51 -10.58 -26.39 -12.43
CA PHE A 51 -9.98 -27.05 -13.60
C PHE A 51 -10.47 -28.50 -13.77
N ALA A 52 -10.58 -29.27 -12.68
CA ALA A 52 -11.14 -30.62 -12.72
C ALA A 52 -12.59 -30.60 -13.20
N ARG A 53 -13.40 -29.63 -12.75
CA ARG A 53 -14.78 -29.45 -13.19
C ARG A 53 -14.85 -29.16 -14.68
N ALA A 54 -13.97 -28.30 -15.20
CA ALA A 54 -13.91 -28.01 -16.63
C ALA A 54 -13.54 -29.26 -17.45
N ASN A 55 -12.57 -30.06 -17.00
CA ASN A 55 -12.21 -31.34 -17.61
C ASN A 55 -13.37 -32.35 -17.58
N SER A 56 -14.17 -32.36 -16.51
CA SER A 56 -15.34 -33.23 -16.41
C SER A 56 -16.40 -32.87 -17.46
N LYS A 57 -16.67 -31.57 -17.65
CA LYS A 57 -17.63 -31.07 -18.65
C LYS A 57 -17.27 -31.45 -20.09
N VAL A 58 -15.97 -31.58 -20.40
CA VAL A 58 -15.50 -32.01 -21.73
C VAL A 58 -15.24 -33.53 -21.83
N GLY A 59 -15.55 -34.29 -20.77
CA GLY A 59 -15.46 -35.75 -20.76
C GLY A 59 -14.05 -36.32 -20.61
N ILE A 60 -13.07 -35.52 -20.20
CA ILE A 60 -11.69 -35.98 -19.94
C ILE A 60 -11.62 -36.78 -18.64
N ILE A 61 -12.43 -36.40 -17.65
CA ILE A 61 -12.70 -37.19 -16.45
C ILE A 61 -14.20 -37.41 -16.31
N THR A 62 -14.60 -38.52 -15.70
CA THR A 62 -16.01 -38.78 -15.40
C THR A 62 -16.51 -37.88 -14.26
N GLU A 63 -17.84 -37.75 -14.14
CA GLU A 63 -18.47 -37.01 -13.04
C GLU A 63 -18.13 -37.61 -11.67
N ASP A 64 -18.02 -38.94 -11.58
CA ASP A 64 -17.66 -39.63 -10.33
C ASP A 64 -16.20 -39.36 -9.95
N GLU A 65 -15.29 -39.38 -10.93
CA GLU A 65 -13.88 -39.02 -10.72
C GLU A 65 -13.74 -37.54 -10.31
N PHE A 66 -14.53 -36.65 -10.90
CA PHE A 66 -14.57 -35.24 -10.50
C PHE A 66 -15.01 -35.10 -9.03
N LYS A 67 -16.08 -35.76 -8.61
CA LYS A 67 -16.54 -35.74 -7.21
C LYS A 67 -15.50 -36.27 -6.24
N MET A 68 -14.77 -37.33 -6.62
CA MET A 68 -13.65 -37.85 -5.82
C MET A 68 -12.55 -36.79 -5.68
N ILE A 69 -12.15 -36.15 -6.79
CA ILE A 69 -11.12 -35.10 -6.80
C ILE A 69 -11.55 -33.91 -5.94
N GLU A 70 -12.76 -33.39 -6.13
CA GLU A 70 -13.29 -32.27 -5.36
C GLU A 70 -13.33 -32.58 -3.86
N HIS A 71 -13.85 -33.76 -3.49
CA HIS A 71 -13.89 -34.17 -2.09
C HIS A 71 -12.50 -34.28 -1.48
N GLY A 72 -11.56 -34.97 -2.16
CA GLY A 72 -10.19 -35.13 -1.67
C GLY A 72 -9.47 -33.79 -1.53
N LEU A 73 -9.62 -32.89 -2.51
CA LEU A 73 -9.04 -31.55 -2.46
C LEU A 73 -9.60 -30.70 -1.31
N LEU A 74 -10.90 -30.80 -1.01
CA LEU A 74 -11.50 -30.12 0.14
C LEU A 74 -11.00 -30.69 1.48
N GLU A 75 -10.75 -32.00 1.56
CA GLU A 75 -10.10 -32.63 2.73
C GLU A 75 -8.68 -32.10 2.92
N VAL A 76 -7.88 -32.05 1.85
CA VAL A 76 -6.52 -31.45 1.88
C VAL A 76 -6.56 -29.99 2.33
N MET A 77 -7.54 -29.22 1.86
CA MET A 77 -7.70 -27.82 2.29
C MET A 77 -7.95 -27.70 3.80
N GLU A 78 -8.72 -28.63 4.36
CA GLU A 78 -9.02 -28.65 5.78
C GLU A 78 -7.79 -29.03 6.61
N GLU A 79 -6.95 -29.96 6.13
CA GLU A 79 -5.67 -30.28 6.77
C GLU A 79 -4.73 -29.06 6.85
N TRP A 80 -4.66 -28.25 5.78
CA TRP A 80 -3.90 -27.01 5.78
C TRP A 80 -4.44 -26.01 6.79
N LYS A 81 -5.77 -25.81 6.83
CA LYS A 81 -6.42 -24.88 7.78
C LYS A 81 -6.19 -25.28 9.23
N GLN A 82 -6.23 -26.58 9.52
CA GLN A 82 -6.01 -27.11 10.87
C GLN A 82 -4.53 -27.21 11.25
N GLY A 83 -3.61 -26.97 10.31
CA GLY A 83 -2.18 -27.13 10.52
C GLY A 83 -1.74 -28.59 10.69
N THR A 84 -2.55 -29.54 10.23
CA THR A 84 -2.27 -30.98 10.31
C THR A 84 -1.61 -31.53 9.04
N PHE A 85 -1.59 -30.76 7.95
CA PHE A 85 -0.89 -31.13 6.72
C PHE A 85 0.61 -31.33 6.98
N ALA A 86 1.14 -32.51 6.65
CA ALA A 86 2.55 -32.82 6.76
C ALA A 86 3.29 -32.51 5.45
N ILE A 87 4.15 -31.49 5.47
CA ILE A 87 5.07 -31.20 4.36
C ILE A 87 6.17 -32.26 4.34
N MET A 88 6.37 -32.89 3.18
CA MET A 88 7.34 -33.96 2.99
C MET A 88 8.64 -33.43 2.36
N PRO A 89 9.81 -34.09 2.57
CA PRO A 89 11.08 -33.62 2.03
C PRO A 89 11.15 -33.46 0.50
N ASN A 90 10.28 -34.16 -0.23
CA ASN A 90 10.20 -34.13 -1.69
C ASN A 90 9.07 -33.22 -2.21
N ASP A 91 8.37 -32.50 -1.33
CA ASP A 91 7.41 -31.47 -1.74
C ASP A 91 8.23 -30.23 -2.17
N GLU A 92 8.46 -30.07 -3.48
CA GLU A 92 9.23 -28.95 -4.06
C GLU A 92 8.50 -27.62 -3.84
N ASP A 93 7.20 -27.63 -4.10
CA ASP A 93 6.29 -26.49 -4.15
C ASP A 93 4.91 -26.90 -3.63
N ILE A 94 4.04 -25.90 -3.43
CA ILE A 94 2.66 -26.13 -2.96
C ILE A 94 1.86 -27.05 -3.90
N HIS A 95 2.12 -26.99 -5.21
CA HIS A 95 1.44 -27.81 -6.23
C HIS A 95 1.75 -29.29 -6.04
N THR A 96 3.02 -29.63 -5.83
CA THR A 96 3.49 -30.99 -5.58
C THR A 96 2.95 -31.51 -4.25
N ALA A 97 2.95 -30.67 -3.21
CA ALA A 97 2.43 -31.04 -1.90
C ALA A 97 0.94 -31.42 -1.96
N ASN A 98 0.12 -30.57 -2.58
CA ASN A 98 -1.32 -30.79 -2.70
C ASN A 98 -1.63 -32.00 -3.60
N GLU A 99 -0.94 -32.16 -4.72
CA GLU A 99 -1.14 -33.30 -5.63
C GLU A 99 -0.71 -34.63 -4.99
N ARG A 100 0.41 -34.65 -4.26
CA ARG A 100 0.84 -35.82 -3.47
C ARG A 100 -0.25 -36.19 -2.47
N ARG A 101 -0.70 -35.23 -1.65
CA ARG A 101 -1.68 -35.51 -0.61
C ARG A 101 -3.00 -35.96 -1.21
N LEU A 102 -3.45 -35.36 -2.31
CA LEU A 102 -4.63 -35.82 -3.05
C LEU A 102 -4.50 -37.29 -3.45
N GLY A 103 -3.35 -37.70 -4.00
CA GLY A 103 -3.08 -39.09 -4.38
C GLY A 103 -3.09 -40.07 -3.20
N GLU A 104 -2.73 -39.62 -2.00
CA GLU A 104 -2.83 -40.41 -0.76
C GLU A 104 -4.29 -40.56 -0.28
N VAL A 105 -5.13 -39.55 -0.52
CA VAL A 105 -6.54 -39.53 -0.09
C VAL A 105 -7.43 -40.34 -1.05
N ILE A 106 -7.31 -40.12 -2.37
CA ILE A 106 -8.26 -40.68 -3.36
C ILE A 106 -7.65 -41.76 -4.26
N GLY A 107 -6.37 -42.08 -4.08
CA GLY A 107 -5.62 -43.01 -4.94
C GLY A 107 -4.97 -42.32 -6.15
N LYS A 108 -3.81 -42.83 -6.54
CA LYS A 108 -2.93 -42.23 -7.56
C LYS A 108 -3.54 -42.20 -8.96
N ASP A 109 -4.35 -43.19 -9.32
CA ASP A 109 -4.89 -43.31 -10.68
C ASP A 109 -5.89 -42.19 -10.99
N THR A 110 -6.79 -41.88 -10.05
CA THR A 110 -7.75 -40.78 -10.19
C THR A 110 -7.07 -39.43 -9.99
N ALA A 111 -6.23 -39.29 -8.95
CA ALA A 111 -5.50 -38.05 -8.68
C ALA A 111 -4.60 -37.63 -9.85
N GLY A 112 -3.92 -38.60 -10.49
CA GLY A 112 -3.04 -38.34 -11.64
C GLY A 112 -3.76 -37.81 -12.88
N LYS A 113 -5.10 -37.89 -12.95
CA LYS A 113 -5.88 -37.29 -14.04
C LYS A 113 -6.08 -35.78 -13.87
N LEU A 114 -5.90 -35.23 -12.67
CA LEU A 114 -6.11 -33.80 -12.40
C LEU A 114 -5.23 -32.90 -13.27
N HIS A 115 -4.00 -33.31 -13.57
CA HIS A 115 -3.07 -32.50 -14.35
C HIS A 115 -3.28 -32.58 -15.87
N THR A 116 -4.26 -33.36 -16.35
CA THR A 116 -4.51 -33.53 -17.79
C THR A 116 -4.86 -32.19 -18.45
N GLY A 117 -4.00 -31.72 -19.36
CA GLY A 117 -4.21 -30.47 -20.10
C GLY A 117 -3.85 -29.20 -19.34
N ARG A 118 -3.28 -29.32 -18.14
CA ARG A 118 -2.82 -28.21 -17.31
C ARG A 118 -1.30 -28.09 -17.36
N SER A 119 -0.78 -26.91 -17.06
CA SER A 119 0.64 -26.70 -16.77
C SER A 119 0.84 -25.95 -15.46
N ARG A 120 1.99 -26.15 -14.83
CA ARG A 120 2.45 -25.35 -13.69
C ARG A 120 2.53 -23.85 -14.05
N ASN A 121 2.86 -23.51 -15.31
CA ASN A 121 3.06 -22.13 -15.74
C ASN A 121 1.80 -21.27 -15.65
N GLU A 122 0.63 -21.81 -15.99
CA GLU A 122 -0.65 -21.11 -15.82
C GLU A 122 -1.20 -21.24 -14.40
N GLN A 123 -0.96 -22.39 -13.76
CA GLN A 123 -1.44 -22.71 -12.42
C GLN A 123 -0.86 -21.71 -11.41
N VAL A 124 0.46 -21.55 -11.42
CA VAL A 124 1.16 -20.60 -10.55
C VAL A 124 0.67 -19.16 -10.73
N VAL A 125 0.40 -18.74 -11.97
CA VAL A 125 -0.11 -17.39 -12.25
C VAL A 125 -1.55 -17.25 -11.77
N CYS A 126 -2.36 -18.30 -11.86
CA CYS A 126 -3.72 -18.31 -11.33
C CYS A 126 -3.69 -18.10 -9.82
N ASP A 127 -2.87 -18.87 -9.12
CA ASP A 127 -2.79 -18.85 -7.67
C ASP A 127 -2.36 -17.44 -7.21
N MET A 128 -1.26 -16.92 -7.78
CA MET A 128 -0.75 -15.59 -7.45
C MET A 128 -1.78 -14.48 -7.71
N ARG A 129 -2.51 -14.55 -8.83
CA ARG A 129 -3.55 -13.54 -9.16
C ARG A 129 -4.75 -13.64 -8.23
N MET A 130 -5.25 -14.83 -7.94
CA MET A 130 -6.36 -15.04 -6.98
C MET A 130 -5.98 -14.51 -5.60
N TRP A 131 -4.79 -14.88 -5.12
CA TRP A 131 -4.30 -14.47 -3.82
C TRP A 131 -4.13 -12.95 -3.76
N LEU A 132 -3.40 -12.36 -4.71
CA LEU A 132 -3.13 -10.92 -4.72
C LEU A 132 -4.43 -10.12 -4.87
N ARG A 133 -5.38 -10.57 -5.71
CA ARG A 133 -6.71 -9.96 -5.83
C ARG A 133 -7.41 -9.87 -4.47
N ASP A 134 -7.44 -10.97 -3.73
CA ASP A 134 -8.13 -11.02 -2.45
C ASP A 134 -7.40 -10.17 -1.40
N ARG A 135 -6.05 -10.15 -1.41
CA ARG A 135 -5.24 -9.26 -0.57
C ARG A 135 -5.44 -7.77 -0.91
N ILE A 136 -5.56 -7.43 -2.19
CA ILE A 136 -5.83 -6.05 -2.63
C ILE A 136 -7.18 -5.55 -2.09
N ARG A 137 -8.22 -6.40 -2.05
CA ARG A 137 -9.53 -6.03 -1.47
C ARG A 137 -9.43 -5.73 0.04
N GLU A 138 -8.62 -6.50 0.76
CA GLU A 138 -8.38 -6.26 2.19
C GLU A 138 -7.63 -4.95 2.41
N ILE A 139 -6.59 -4.70 1.61
CA ILE A 139 -5.81 -3.44 1.65
C ILE A 139 -6.69 -2.24 1.28
N ASP A 140 -7.57 -2.36 0.27
CA ASP A 140 -8.55 -1.32 -0.09
C ASP A 140 -9.42 -0.97 1.11
N SER A 141 -9.98 -1.98 1.78
CA SER A 141 -10.81 -1.80 2.97
C SER A 141 -10.06 -1.14 4.13
N GLN A 142 -8.80 -1.52 4.35
CA GLN A 142 -7.95 -0.91 5.37
C GLN A 142 -7.62 0.55 5.05
N LEU A 143 -7.34 0.86 3.79
CA LEU A 143 -7.05 2.21 3.33
C LEU A 143 -8.29 3.12 3.40
N VAL A 144 -9.48 2.59 3.07
CA VAL A 144 -10.77 3.27 3.29
C VAL A 144 -10.96 3.58 4.76
N ALA A 145 -10.77 2.61 5.65
CA ALA A 145 -10.88 2.81 7.09
C ALA A 145 -9.90 3.88 7.61
N PHE A 146 -8.66 3.89 7.10
CA PHE A 146 -7.67 4.91 7.45
C PHE A 146 -8.08 6.32 6.99
N LEU A 147 -8.60 6.46 5.76
CA LEU A 147 -9.14 7.73 5.25
C LEU A 147 -10.36 8.22 6.04
N GLN A 148 -11.23 7.30 6.49
CA GLN A 148 -12.35 7.62 7.38
C GLN A 148 -11.86 8.17 8.74
N VAL A 149 -10.80 7.60 9.31
CA VAL A 149 -10.22 8.13 10.56
C VAL A 149 -9.59 9.51 10.34
N LEU A 150 -8.86 9.72 9.24
CA LEU A 150 -8.28 11.02 8.90
C LEU A 150 -9.36 12.10 8.76
N THR A 151 -10.41 11.84 7.99
CA THR A 151 -11.51 12.81 7.80
C THR A 151 -12.24 13.12 9.10
N LYS A 152 -12.54 12.10 9.91
CA LYS A 152 -13.19 12.29 11.22
C LYS A 152 -12.34 13.13 12.17
N ARG A 153 -11.02 12.91 12.19
CA ARG A 153 -10.08 13.73 12.97
C ARG A 153 -10.04 15.16 12.45
N ALA A 154 -9.91 15.34 11.14
CA ALA A 154 -9.90 16.66 10.51
C ALA A 154 -11.18 17.46 10.82
N GLU A 155 -12.35 16.83 10.80
CA GLU A 155 -13.61 17.48 11.15
C GLU A 155 -13.66 17.87 12.63
N ALA A 156 -13.31 16.94 13.53
CA ALA A 156 -13.36 17.18 14.98
C ALA A 156 -12.33 18.22 15.47
N GLU A 157 -11.24 18.38 14.73
CA GLU A 157 -10.09 19.22 15.11
C GLU A 157 -9.98 20.50 14.26
N ILE A 158 -11.08 20.87 13.56
CA ILE A 158 -11.13 21.95 12.57
C ILE A 158 -10.71 23.32 13.09
N ASP A 159 -10.88 23.57 14.38
CA ASP A 159 -10.59 24.85 15.04
C ASP A 159 -9.11 25.03 15.40
N TYR A 160 -8.28 23.98 15.26
CA TYR A 160 -6.89 24.05 15.67
C TYR A 160 -6.02 24.72 14.60
N LEU A 161 -5.33 25.79 15.00
CA LEU A 161 -4.39 26.50 14.15
C LEU A 161 -2.96 26.09 14.49
N MET A 162 -2.13 25.98 13.45
CA MET A 162 -0.71 25.68 13.55
C MET A 162 0.09 26.49 12.52
N PRO A 163 1.42 26.62 12.68
CA PRO A 163 2.25 27.13 11.60
C PRO A 163 2.23 26.17 10.40
N GLY A 164 2.01 26.69 9.20
CA GLY A 164 2.33 26.00 7.95
C GLY A 164 3.81 26.14 7.66
N TYR A 165 4.40 25.14 6.99
CA TYR A 165 5.84 25.07 6.76
C TYR A 165 6.19 24.96 5.27
N THR A 166 7.22 25.69 4.89
CA THR A 166 7.95 25.50 3.62
C THR A 166 9.44 25.53 3.94
N HIS A 167 10.22 24.57 3.46
CA HIS A 167 11.64 24.41 3.86
C HIS A 167 11.84 24.25 5.38
N LEU A 168 10.84 23.70 6.08
CA LEU A 168 10.77 23.63 7.54
C LEU A 168 10.84 25.00 8.25
N GLN A 169 10.67 26.10 7.50
CA GLN A 169 10.49 27.45 8.03
C GLN A 169 9.01 27.76 8.17
N ARG A 170 8.64 28.47 9.24
CA ARG A 170 7.26 28.92 9.46
C ARG A 170 6.88 29.90 8.34
N ALA A 171 5.80 29.60 7.63
CA ALA A 171 5.30 30.40 6.52
C ALA A 171 4.07 31.19 6.95
N GLN A 172 2.88 30.60 6.86
CA GLN A 172 1.61 31.21 7.23
C GLN A 172 0.84 30.31 8.19
N PRO A 173 -0.10 30.86 8.99
CA PRO A 173 -1.02 30.03 9.77
C PRO A 173 -1.86 29.15 8.86
N VAL A 174 -2.07 27.90 9.27
CA VAL A 174 -2.98 26.93 8.64
C VAL A 174 -3.80 26.23 9.69
N ARG A 175 -4.92 25.62 9.28
CA ARG A 175 -5.65 24.68 10.13
C ARG A 175 -4.90 23.36 10.20
N TRP A 176 -4.77 22.78 11.38
CA TRP A 176 -4.27 21.42 11.57
C TRP A 176 -5.02 20.41 10.69
N SER A 177 -6.33 20.59 10.55
CA SER A 177 -7.17 19.79 9.65
C SER A 177 -6.80 19.93 8.17
N GLN A 178 -6.28 21.08 7.73
CA GLN A 178 -5.74 21.23 6.37
C GLN A 178 -4.48 20.35 6.19
N TRP A 179 -3.63 20.25 7.22
CA TRP A 179 -2.48 19.33 7.19
C TRP A 179 -2.94 17.87 7.11
N ILE A 180 -3.92 17.46 7.93
CA ILE A 180 -4.50 16.10 7.86
C ILE A 180 -5.04 15.82 6.45
N MET A 181 -5.85 16.74 5.92
CA MET A 181 -6.47 16.58 4.61
C MET A 181 -5.46 16.58 3.46
N SER A 182 -4.30 17.24 3.60
CA SER A 182 -3.23 17.17 2.60
C SER A 182 -2.67 15.75 2.41
N HIS A 183 -2.52 15.00 3.52
CA HIS A 183 -2.10 13.60 3.48
C HIS A 183 -3.25 12.68 3.04
N ALA A 184 -4.47 12.93 3.51
CA ALA A 184 -5.66 12.20 3.07
C ALA A 184 -5.86 12.30 1.54
N ALA A 185 -5.60 13.47 0.93
CA ALA A 185 -5.66 13.63 -0.52
C ALA A 185 -4.63 12.77 -1.26
N SER A 186 -3.44 12.55 -0.69
CA SER A 186 -2.41 11.68 -1.27
C SER A 186 -2.84 10.21 -1.19
N PHE A 187 -3.31 9.78 -0.02
CA PHE A 187 -3.81 8.42 0.20
C PHE A 187 -5.08 8.09 -0.60
N LYS A 188 -5.94 9.09 -0.86
CA LYS A 188 -7.07 8.94 -1.79
C LYS A 188 -6.61 8.59 -3.20
N GLN A 189 -5.53 9.22 -3.69
CA GLN A 189 -4.98 8.85 -5.01
C GLN A 189 -4.38 7.44 -4.98
N ASP A 190 -3.81 7.02 -3.87
CA ASP A 190 -3.31 5.66 -3.71
C ASP A 190 -4.45 4.64 -3.73
N LEU A 191 -5.60 4.94 -3.13
CA LEU A 191 -6.80 4.12 -3.21
C LEU A 191 -7.29 3.96 -4.65
N GLU A 192 -7.33 5.06 -5.40
CA GLU A 192 -7.71 5.02 -6.83
C GLU A 192 -6.75 4.16 -7.66
N ARG A 193 -5.44 4.32 -7.44
CA ARG A 193 -4.42 3.50 -8.13
C ARG A 193 -4.57 2.03 -7.77
N LEU A 194 -4.81 1.71 -6.50
CA LEU A 194 -5.00 0.33 -6.03
C LEU A 194 -6.19 -0.34 -6.74
N ARG A 195 -7.33 0.37 -6.82
CA ARG A 195 -8.53 -0.08 -7.54
C ARG A 195 -8.26 -0.29 -9.03
N GLN A 196 -7.42 0.55 -9.64
CA GLN A 196 -7.02 0.35 -11.03
C GLN A 196 -6.12 -0.88 -11.21
N VAL A 197 -5.20 -1.16 -10.27
CA VAL A 197 -4.35 -2.36 -10.28
C VAL A 197 -5.21 -3.62 -10.12
N PHE A 198 -6.21 -3.57 -9.23
CA PHE A 198 -7.15 -4.67 -9.01
C PHE A 198 -7.78 -5.20 -10.31
N GLU A 199 -8.25 -4.30 -11.19
CA GLU A 199 -8.87 -4.70 -12.47
C GLU A 199 -7.94 -5.55 -13.35
N ARG A 200 -6.64 -5.22 -13.39
CA ARG A 200 -5.65 -5.96 -14.19
C ARG A 200 -5.16 -7.23 -13.50
N VAL A 201 -5.18 -7.27 -12.17
CA VAL A 201 -4.90 -8.50 -11.39
C VAL A 201 -6.04 -9.51 -11.59
N ASN A 202 -7.29 -9.05 -11.69
CA ASN A 202 -8.50 -9.89 -11.71
C ASN A 202 -8.85 -10.54 -13.06
N LEU A 203 -7.85 -11.01 -13.80
CA LEU A 203 -8.02 -11.77 -15.06
C LEU A 203 -7.51 -13.20 -14.92
N SER A 204 -8.33 -14.18 -15.33
CA SER A 204 -8.03 -15.61 -15.20
C SER A 204 -6.99 -16.08 -16.23
N PRO A 205 -5.90 -16.73 -15.79
CA PRO A 205 -4.90 -17.29 -16.68
C PRO A 205 -5.18 -18.75 -17.07
N LEU A 206 -6.09 -19.46 -16.39
CA LEU A 206 -6.30 -20.90 -16.59
C LEU A 206 -6.86 -21.23 -17.98
N GLY A 207 -6.40 -22.36 -18.53
CA GLY A 207 -6.60 -22.80 -19.91
C GLY A 207 -5.53 -22.33 -20.91
N CYS A 208 -4.47 -21.67 -20.45
CA CYS A 208 -3.31 -21.25 -21.25
C CYS A 208 -2.24 -22.35 -21.40
N GLY A 209 -2.33 -23.45 -20.63
CA GLY A 209 -1.34 -24.52 -20.65
C GLY A 209 0.06 -24.01 -20.31
N ALA A 210 1.08 -24.64 -20.90
CA ALA A 210 2.47 -24.25 -20.65
C ALA A 210 2.86 -22.94 -21.37
N LEU A 211 2.28 -22.69 -22.55
CA LEU A 211 2.48 -21.49 -23.37
C LEU A 211 1.51 -21.38 -24.56
N ALA A 212 0.93 -22.49 -25.03
CA ALA A 212 0.21 -22.56 -26.31
C ALA A 212 -1.32 -22.71 -26.20
N GLY A 213 -1.86 -22.72 -24.98
CA GLY A 213 -3.27 -23.01 -24.72
C GLY A 213 -3.53 -24.48 -24.34
N ASN A 214 -4.75 -24.73 -23.87
CA ASN A 214 -5.27 -26.06 -23.59
C ASN A 214 -5.75 -26.75 -24.88
N VAL A 215 -5.45 -28.04 -25.03
CA VAL A 215 -5.76 -28.84 -26.24
C VAL A 215 -7.16 -29.50 -26.21
N PHE A 216 -7.83 -29.51 -25.05
CA PHE A 216 -9.07 -30.26 -24.83
C PHE A 216 -10.33 -29.40 -24.93
N GLY A 217 -10.21 -28.13 -25.35
CA GLY A 217 -11.36 -27.26 -25.61
C GLY A 217 -12.16 -26.91 -24.34
N ILE A 218 -11.50 -26.80 -23.19
CA ILE A 218 -12.15 -26.38 -21.94
C ILE A 218 -12.70 -24.94 -22.04
N ASP A 219 -13.81 -24.69 -21.34
CA ASP A 219 -14.42 -23.36 -21.26
C ASP A 219 -13.69 -22.49 -20.23
N ARG A 220 -12.83 -21.58 -20.73
CA ARG A 220 -12.03 -20.67 -19.89
C ARG A 220 -12.89 -19.64 -19.17
N ASP A 221 -13.97 -19.16 -19.79
CA ASP A 221 -14.86 -18.17 -19.20
C ASP A 221 -15.63 -18.77 -18.02
N ALA A 222 -16.06 -20.03 -18.14
CA ALA A 222 -16.68 -20.76 -17.03
C ALA A 222 -15.72 -20.92 -15.83
N ILE A 223 -14.44 -21.23 -16.07
CA ILE A 223 -13.42 -21.32 -15.01
C ILE A 223 -13.20 -19.94 -14.37
N ALA A 224 -13.09 -18.88 -15.18
CA ALA A 224 -12.93 -17.52 -14.70
C ALA A 224 -14.09 -17.09 -13.79
N ALA A 225 -15.33 -17.37 -14.21
CA ALA A 225 -16.53 -17.07 -13.44
C ALA A 225 -16.58 -17.86 -12.10
N GLU A 226 -16.25 -19.15 -12.12
CA GLU A 226 -16.20 -20.00 -10.91
C GLU A 226 -15.20 -19.46 -9.87
N LEU A 227 -14.04 -18.98 -10.33
CA LEU A 227 -12.98 -18.47 -9.47
C LEU A 227 -13.13 -16.97 -9.12
N GLY A 228 -14.18 -16.31 -9.61
CA GLY A 228 -14.48 -14.90 -9.33
C GLY A 228 -13.60 -13.89 -10.07
N PHE A 229 -13.02 -14.27 -11.21
CA PHE A 229 -12.33 -13.35 -12.11
C PHE A 229 -13.32 -12.53 -12.95
N SER A 230 -12.94 -11.32 -13.37
CA SER A 230 -13.78 -10.47 -14.22
C SER A 230 -13.70 -10.83 -15.71
N GLY A 231 -12.72 -11.67 -16.08
CA GLY A 231 -12.54 -12.17 -17.43
C GLY A 231 -11.32 -13.07 -17.53
N ILE A 232 -10.88 -13.33 -18.76
CA ILE A 232 -9.72 -14.16 -19.08
C ILE A 232 -8.56 -13.32 -19.62
N THR A 233 -7.33 -13.81 -19.46
CA THR A 233 -6.19 -13.28 -20.20
C THR A 233 -6.29 -13.62 -21.69
N LEU A 234 -5.83 -12.69 -22.54
CA LEU A 234 -6.03 -12.76 -23.99
C LEU A 234 -5.13 -13.77 -24.70
N ASN A 235 -3.87 -13.92 -24.27
CA ASN A 235 -2.86 -14.69 -24.99
C ASN A 235 -2.07 -15.60 -24.04
N SER A 236 -1.92 -16.87 -24.40
CA SER A 236 -1.29 -17.89 -23.54
C SER A 236 0.21 -17.65 -23.33
N MET A 237 0.94 -17.21 -24.36
CA MET A 237 2.37 -16.92 -24.26
C MET A 237 2.65 -15.73 -23.35
N ASN A 238 1.84 -14.67 -23.48
CA ASN A 238 1.87 -13.53 -22.55
C ASN A 238 1.55 -14.01 -21.13
N THR A 239 0.45 -14.74 -20.94
CA THR A 239 0.01 -15.22 -19.62
C THR A 239 1.10 -16.00 -18.88
N SER A 240 1.77 -16.95 -19.55
CA SER A 240 2.81 -17.76 -18.92
C SER A 240 4.08 -16.96 -18.58
N GLY A 241 4.34 -15.86 -19.27
CA GLY A 241 5.49 -14.97 -19.00
C GLY A 241 5.17 -13.74 -18.14
N ASP A 242 3.90 -13.50 -17.82
CA ASP A 242 3.44 -12.23 -17.25
C ASP A 242 3.71 -12.12 -15.73
N ARG A 243 4.32 -11.01 -15.34
CA ARG A 243 4.51 -10.56 -13.95
C ARG A 243 4.17 -9.08 -13.77
N ASP A 244 3.57 -8.43 -14.78
CA ASP A 244 3.25 -7.01 -14.74
C ASP A 244 2.27 -6.70 -13.60
N PHE A 245 1.32 -7.61 -13.34
CA PHE A 245 0.37 -7.47 -12.23
C PHE A 245 1.04 -7.40 -10.84
N ILE A 246 2.19 -8.06 -10.66
CA ILE A 246 2.99 -7.96 -9.43
C ILE A 246 3.77 -6.66 -9.43
N ILE A 247 4.44 -6.33 -10.54
CA ILE A 247 5.23 -5.10 -10.66
C ILE A 247 4.37 -3.86 -10.45
N GLU A 248 3.13 -3.84 -10.96
CA GLU A 248 2.18 -2.77 -10.75
C GLU A 248 1.78 -2.65 -9.27
N PHE A 249 1.52 -3.77 -8.58
CA PHE A 249 1.25 -3.75 -7.14
C PHE A 249 2.47 -3.26 -6.34
N LEU A 250 3.68 -3.70 -6.68
CA LEU A 250 4.92 -3.23 -6.03
C LEU A 250 5.18 -1.75 -6.31
N THR A 251 4.87 -1.27 -7.51
CA THR A 251 4.95 0.15 -7.88
C THR A 251 3.96 0.98 -7.07
N TRP A 252 2.72 0.51 -6.97
CA TRP A 252 1.71 1.10 -6.10
C TRP A 252 2.18 1.17 -4.64
N ASN A 253 2.70 0.06 -4.10
CA ASN A 253 3.23 -0.02 -2.74
C ASN A 253 4.39 0.99 -2.53
N SER A 254 5.29 1.12 -3.49
CA SER A 254 6.39 2.10 -3.42
C SER A 254 5.90 3.55 -3.36
N ILE A 255 4.83 3.88 -4.09
CA ILE A 255 4.22 5.22 -4.05
C ILE A 255 3.51 5.44 -2.71
N PHE A 256 2.66 4.50 -2.31
CA PHE A 256 1.92 4.56 -1.05
C PHE A 256 2.85 4.73 0.16
N THR A 257 3.90 3.90 0.24
CA THR A 257 4.87 3.99 1.35
C THR A 257 5.70 5.27 1.32
N SER A 258 5.87 5.91 0.14
CA SER A 258 6.48 7.24 0.05
C SER A 258 5.57 8.33 0.63
N HIS A 259 4.25 8.24 0.44
CA HIS A 259 3.31 9.14 1.11
C HIS A 259 3.28 8.89 2.62
N ILE A 260 3.24 7.63 3.06
CA ILE A 260 3.33 7.25 4.48
C ILE A 260 4.62 7.77 5.11
N SER A 261 5.77 7.72 4.41
CA SER A 261 7.04 8.19 4.97
C SER A 261 7.05 9.70 5.17
N ARG A 262 6.45 10.48 4.27
CA ARG A 262 6.26 11.93 4.44
C ARG A 262 5.34 12.26 5.61
N TRP A 263 4.23 11.54 5.73
CA TRP A 263 3.31 11.68 6.86
C TRP A 263 3.98 11.32 8.19
N ALA A 264 4.77 10.26 8.21
CA ALA A 264 5.54 9.84 9.36
C ALA A 264 6.62 10.87 9.75
N GLU A 265 7.31 11.48 8.79
CA GLU A 265 8.29 12.55 9.03
C GLU A 265 7.69 13.72 9.79
N ASP A 266 6.54 14.23 9.32
CA ASP A 266 5.84 15.33 9.94
C ASP A 266 5.49 15.00 11.40
N LEU A 267 4.93 13.82 11.65
CA LEU A 267 4.56 13.40 13.00
C LEU A 267 5.77 13.13 13.92
N ILE A 268 6.88 12.63 13.37
CA ILE A 268 8.14 12.50 14.11
C ILE A 268 8.58 13.89 14.59
N LEU A 269 8.64 14.86 13.67
CA LEU A 269 8.99 16.25 14.00
C LEU A 269 8.01 16.87 15.00
N TYR A 270 6.71 16.73 14.76
CA TYR A 270 5.65 17.29 15.61
C TYR A 270 5.59 16.67 17.01
N SER A 271 6.16 15.48 17.18
CA SER A 271 6.23 14.80 18.47
C SER A 271 7.48 15.15 19.30
N THR A 272 8.46 15.87 18.75
CA THR A 272 9.67 16.24 19.50
C THR A 272 9.38 17.26 20.61
N SER A 273 10.36 17.47 21.51
CA SER A 273 10.28 18.49 22.56
C SER A 273 10.22 19.91 22.01
N GLU A 274 10.86 20.16 20.86
CA GLU A 274 11.00 21.49 20.25
C GLU A 274 9.70 21.95 19.59
N PHE A 275 8.99 21.05 18.91
CA PHE A 275 7.68 21.34 18.32
C PHE A 275 6.56 21.11 19.33
N GLY A 276 6.45 19.87 19.81
CA GLY A 276 5.46 19.47 20.79
C GLY A 276 4.00 19.66 20.34
N PHE A 277 3.70 19.51 19.06
CA PHE A 277 2.33 19.69 18.52
C PHE A 277 1.46 18.45 18.76
N CYS A 278 2.06 17.26 18.80
CA CYS A 278 1.34 16.04 19.13
C CYS A 278 2.12 15.18 20.14
N ARG A 279 1.46 14.17 20.68
CA ARG A 279 2.05 13.14 21.53
C ARG A 279 1.48 11.79 21.14
N LEU A 280 2.36 10.84 20.82
CA LEU A 280 1.98 9.48 20.51
C LEU A 280 1.48 8.73 21.76
N ALA A 281 0.50 7.84 21.55
CA ALA A 281 0.00 6.94 22.57
C ALA A 281 1.07 5.89 22.92
N ASP A 282 1.07 5.39 24.16
CA ASP A 282 2.06 4.42 24.65
C ASP A 282 2.08 3.14 23.79
N LEU A 283 0.92 2.70 23.30
CA LEU A 283 0.79 1.51 22.44
C LEU A 283 1.58 1.60 21.12
N TYR A 284 1.90 2.82 20.65
CA TYR A 284 2.58 3.06 19.38
C TYR A 284 3.89 3.84 19.56
N SER A 285 4.43 3.87 20.76
CA SER A 285 5.71 4.52 21.08
C SER A 285 6.52 3.66 22.04
N THR A 286 7.84 3.83 22.06
CA THR A 286 8.67 3.22 23.10
C THR A 286 9.20 4.29 24.05
N GLY A 287 9.56 3.88 25.26
CA GLY A 287 10.09 4.77 26.29
C GLY A 287 11.57 4.50 26.60
N SER A 288 12.20 5.43 27.31
CA SER A 288 13.49 5.18 27.95
C SER A 288 13.28 4.67 29.38
N SER A 289 14.04 3.64 29.78
CA SER A 289 14.06 3.16 31.17
C SER A 289 14.60 4.17 32.18
N LEU A 290 15.34 5.19 31.72
CA LEU A 290 15.94 6.24 32.57
C LEU A 290 15.20 7.59 32.48
N MET A 291 14.54 7.87 31.35
CA MET A 291 13.88 9.15 31.08
C MET A 291 12.38 8.95 30.83
N PRO A 292 11.53 9.03 31.87
CA PRO A 292 10.10 8.73 31.75
C PRO A 292 9.33 9.71 30.86
N ASN A 293 9.88 10.89 30.58
CA ASN A 293 9.31 11.89 29.67
C ASN A 293 9.65 11.62 28.19
N LYS A 294 10.65 10.79 27.88
CA LYS A 294 11.08 10.51 26.52
C LYS A 294 10.23 9.41 25.90
N LYS A 295 9.42 9.78 24.89
CA LYS A 295 8.72 8.84 24.01
C LYS A 295 9.36 8.87 22.63
N ASN A 296 9.74 7.71 22.13
CA ASN A 296 10.29 7.53 20.78
C ASN A 296 9.16 7.18 19.81
N ALA A 297 9.26 7.71 18.60
CA ALA A 297 8.29 7.52 17.54
C ALA A 297 8.55 6.27 16.69
N ASP A 298 8.90 5.14 17.33
CA ASP A 298 9.37 3.90 16.67
C ASP A 298 8.39 3.42 15.58
N SER A 299 7.09 3.52 15.84
CA SER A 299 6.06 3.19 14.84
C SER A 299 6.23 3.99 13.55
N LEU A 300 6.38 5.31 13.66
CA LEU A 300 6.58 6.22 12.54
C LEU A 300 7.95 6.04 11.88
N GLU A 301 9.00 5.80 12.66
CA GLU A 301 10.33 5.52 12.13
C GLU A 301 10.37 4.24 11.30
N LEU A 302 9.67 3.18 11.75
CA LEU A 302 9.51 1.93 11.01
C LEU A 302 8.68 2.12 9.74
N LEU A 303 7.60 2.91 9.79
CA LEU A 303 6.81 3.27 8.61
C LEU A 303 7.68 3.96 7.55
N ARG A 304 8.49 4.96 7.97
CA ARG A 304 9.44 5.65 7.10
C ARG A 304 10.51 4.70 6.54
N GLY A 305 11.09 3.84 7.37
CA GLY A 305 12.12 2.87 6.95
C GLY A 305 11.61 1.82 5.96
N LYS A 306 10.36 1.35 6.11
CA LYS A 306 9.73 0.37 5.20
C LYS A 306 9.55 0.90 3.78
N SER A 307 9.51 2.21 3.56
CA SER A 307 9.46 2.82 2.22
C SER A 307 10.66 2.44 1.35
N GLY A 308 11.87 2.41 1.92
CA GLY A 308 13.07 2.00 1.18
C GLY A 308 13.03 0.52 0.77
N ARG A 309 12.50 -0.35 1.63
CA ARG A 309 12.33 -1.78 1.35
C ARG A 309 11.33 -2.01 0.22
N ALA A 310 10.19 -1.32 0.25
CA ALA A 310 9.15 -1.42 -0.78
C ALA A 310 9.70 -1.03 -2.17
N PHE A 311 10.42 0.09 -2.25
CA PHE A 311 11.08 0.49 -3.50
C PHE A 311 12.12 -0.54 -3.97
N GLY A 312 12.95 -1.06 -3.06
CA GLY A 312 13.97 -2.06 -3.40
C GLY A 312 13.39 -3.35 -3.99
N GLN A 313 12.25 -3.82 -3.46
CA GLN A 313 11.55 -4.99 -3.98
C GLN A 313 10.98 -4.76 -5.39
N MET A 314 10.36 -3.60 -5.60
CA MET A 314 9.87 -3.20 -6.93
C MET A 314 11.02 -3.16 -7.94
N ALA A 315 12.11 -2.47 -7.61
CA ALA A 315 13.27 -2.34 -8.49
C ALA A 315 13.94 -3.69 -8.77
N GLY A 316 14.03 -4.55 -7.75
CA GLY A 316 14.59 -5.90 -7.86
C GLY A 316 13.79 -6.76 -8.85
N LEU A 317 12.47 -6.90 -8.66
CA LEU A 317 11.64 -7.71 -9.55
C LEU A 317 11.62 -7.15 -10.98
N MET A 318 11.54 -5.83 -11.13
CA MET A 318 11.60 -5.18 -12.45
C MET A 318 12.90 -5.52 -13.19
N MET A 319 14.03 -5.58 -12.46
CA MET A 319 15.31 -5.98 -13.05
C MET A 319 15.39 -7.48 -13.37
N SER A 320 14.79 -8.35 -12.54
CA SER A 320 14.71 -9.79 -12.82
C SER A 320 13.90 -10.09 -14.10
N VAL A 321 12.86 -9.30 -14.39
CA VAL A 321 12.02 -9.46 -15.59
C VAL A 321 12.66 -8.84 -16.84
N LYS A 322 13.53 -7.84 -16.68
CA LYS A 322 14.11 -7.09 -17.80
C LYS A 322 14.87 -8.00 -18.75
N GLY A 323 14.43 -8.02 -20.01
CA GLY A 323 15.12 -8.70 -21.11
C GLY A 323 14.99 -10.24 -21.11
N LEU A 324 14.10 -10.82 -20.31
CA LEU A 324 13.80 -12.24 -20.39
C LEU A 324 13.24 -12.61 -21.78
N PRO A 325 13.68 -13.73 -22.38
CA PRO A 325 13.09 -14.22 -23.62
C PRO A 325 11.69 -14.79 -23.36
N THR A 326 10.77 -14.65 -24.31
CA THR A 326 9.42 -15.24 -24.22
C THR A 326 9.49 -16.79 -24.18
N CYS A 327 8.72 -17.55 -23.40
CA CYS A 327 7.61 -17.18 -22.49
C CYS A 327 8.02 -17.29 -20.99
N TYR A 328 7.68 -18.40 -20.33
CA TYR A 328 8.03 -18.67 -18.94
C TYR A 328 9.52 -19.01 -18.82
N ASN A 329 10.18 -18.38 -17.85
CA ASN A 329 11.54 -18.69 -17.43
C ASN A 329 11.55 -18.84 -15.91
N LYS A 330 12.49 -19.61 -15.37
CA LYS A 330 12.55 -19.91 -13.94
C LYS A 330 12.80 -18.65 -13.09
N ASP A 331 13.40 -17.62 -13.68
CA ASP A 331 13.56 -16.26 -13.12
C ASP A 331 12.24 -15.68 -12.60
N LEU A 332 11.10 -16.05 -13.20
CA LEU A 332 9.77 -15.56 -12.79
C LEU A 332 9.30 -16.11 -11.43
N GLN A 333 10.03 -17.06 -10.84
CA GLN A 333 9.84 -17.53 -9.46
C GLN A 333 10.21 -16.43 -8.44
N GLU A 334 11.12 -15.51 -8.79
CA GLU A 334 11.52 -14.38 -7.94
C GLU A 334 10.37 -13.36 -7.71
N GLY A 335 9.22 -13.54 -8.35
CA GLY A 335 8.02 -12.74 -8.08
C GLY A 335 7.33 -13.07 -6.75
N TRP A 336 7.56 -14.26 -6.18
CA TRP A 336 6.85 -14.76 -5.00
C TRP A 336 7.15 -13.96 -3.73
N GLU A 337 8.40 -13.99 -3.29
CA GLU A 337 8.83 -13.37 -2.04
C GLU A 337 8.54 -11.86 -1.97
N PRO A 338 8.84 -11.03 -2.99
CA PRO A 338 8.50 -9.61 -2.93
C PRO A 338 6.99 -9.36 -2.92
N MET A 339 6.19 -10.18 -3.61
CA MET A 339 4.72 -10.07 -3.58
C MET A 339 4.17 -10.36 -2.17
N LEU A 340 4.56 -11.49 -1.58
CA LEU A 340 4.13 -11.91 -0.25
C LEU A 340 4.52 -10.89 0.82
N ASP A 341 5.79 -10.47 0.82
CA ASP A 341 6.30 -9.54 1.81
C ASP A 341 5.73 -8.12 1.66
N SER A 342 5.49 -7.65 0.43
CA SER A 342 4.89 -6.34 0.19
C SER A 342 3.46 -6.26 0.70
N VAL A 343 2.63 -7.29 0.47
CA VAL A 343 1.26 -7.35 1.02
C VAL A 343 1.27 -7.28 2.53
N GLN A 344 2.12 -8.07 3.20
CA GLN A 344 2.24 -8.06 4.65
C GLN A 344 2.70 -6.68 5.15
N THR A 345 3.75 -6.14 4.52
CA THR A 345 4.33 -4.84 4.87
C THR A 345 3.30 -3.72 4.77
N VAL A 346 2.50 -3.67 3.70
CA VAL A 346 1.45 -2.65 3.52
C VAL A 346 0.35 -2.81 4.57
N SER A 347 -0.13 -4.04 4.78
CA SER A 347 -1.23 -4.31 5.72
C SER A 347 -0.85 -3.91 7.15
N ASP A 348 0.35 -4.30 7.59
CA ASP A 348 0.87 -3.91 8.90
C ASP A 348 1.08 -2.39 8.99
N SER A 349 1.61 -1.77 7.93
CA SER A 349 1.86 -0.33 7.90
C SER A 349 0.56 0.46 8.00
N LEU A 350 -0.51 0.03 7.32
CA LEU A 350 -1.85 0.61 7.44
C LEU A 350 -2.41 0.44 8.85
N GLY A 351 -2.29 -0.76 9.44
CA GLY A 351 -2.72 -1.01 10.81
C GLY A 351 -2.04 -0.11 11.83
N ILE A 352 -0.71 0.06 11.72
CA ILE A 352 0.07 0.96 12.58
C ILE A 352 -0.28 2.43 12.33
N ALA A 353 -0.34 2.87 11.08
CA ALA A 353 -0.68 4.25 10.74
C ALA A 353 -2.06 4.64 11.26
N ASN A 354 -3.05 3.76 11.09
CA ASN A 354 -4.39 3.93 11.60
C ASN A 354 -4.42 4.02 13.13
N GLY A 355 -3.70 3.13 13.81
CA GLY A 355 -3.56 3.15 15.27
C GLY A 355 -2.93 4.44 15.80
N VAL A 356 -1.86 4.91 15.15
CA VAL A 356 -1.19 6.17 15.51
C VAL A 356 -2.13 7.35 15.38
N ILE A 357 -2.75 7.55 14.20
CA ILE A 357 -3.60 8.72 13.98
C ILE A 357 -4.86 8.69 14.85
N ALA A 358 -5.42 7.50 15.10
CA ALA A 358 -6.62 7.35 15.92
C ALA A 358 -6.37 7.72 17.39
N THR A 359 -5.18 7.43 17.91
CA THR A 359 -4.89 7.50 19.35
C THR A 359 -3.96 8.65 19.75
N MET A 360 -3.24 9.26 18.82
CA MET A 360 -2.35 10.38 19.16
C MET A 360 -3.14 11.57 19.71
N THR A 361 -2.58 12.20 20.74
CA THR A 361 -3.14 13.42 21.32
C THR A 361 -2.49 14.63 20.68
N VAL A 362 -3.30 15.58 20.20
CA VAL A 362 -2.84 16.87 19.69
C VAL A 362 -2.83 17.91 20.81
N ARG A 363 -1.92 18.89 20.71
CA ARG A 363 -1.71 19.96 21.68
C ARG A 363 -1.99 21.32 21.02
N PRO A 364 -3.27 21.70 20.83
CA PRO A 364 -3.64 22.92 20.12
C PRO A 364 -3.05 24.18 20.75
N GLU A 365 -2.85 24.19 22.07
CA GLU A 365 -2.19 25.28 22.78
C GLU A 365 -0.73 25.45 22.36
N ARG A 366 -0.01 24.35 22.10
CA ARG A 366 1.38 24.37 21.62
C ARG A 366 1.47 24.80 20.17
N MET A 367 0.55 24.32 19.34
CA MET A 367 0.45 24.72 17.94
C MET A 367 0.18 26.23 17.81
N LEU A 368 -0.79 26.74 18.59
CA LEU A 368 -1.13 28.15 18.59
C LEU A 368 0.03 29.02 19.12
N ALA A 369 0.70 28.58 20.19
CA ALA A 369 1.86 29.29 20.75
C ALA A 369 3.09 29.32 19.81
N ALA A 370 3.14 28.44 18.81
CA ALA A 370 4.19 28.44 17.80
C ALA A 370 3.93 29.42 16.65
N LEU A 371 2.74 30.01 16.57
CA LEU A 371 2.47 31.09 15.62
C LEU A 371 3.19 32.36 16.06
N ASP A 372 3.77 33.05 15.10
CA ASP A 372 4.43 34.33 15.29
C ASP A 372 3.76 35.41 14.43
N LYS A 373 3.73 36.65 14.90
CA LYS A 373 3.04 37.75 14.18
C LYS A 373 3.76 38.15 12.90
N THR A 374 5.05 37.89 12.76
CA THR A 374 5.77 38.09 11.49
C THR A 374 5.23 37.23 10.35
N MET A 375 4.60 36.09 10.67
CA MET A 375 3.93 35.23 9.68
C MET A 375 2.75 35.94 8.98
N LEU A 376 2.21 36.99 9.58
CA LEU A 376 1.10 37.78 9.05
C LEU A 376 1.58 38.96 8.18
N ALA A 377 2.89 39.06 7.90
CA ALA A 377 3.39 40.06 6.96
C ALA A 377 2.77 39.90 5.57
N THR A 378 2.52 38.67 5.12
CA THR A 378 1.80 38.42 3.86
C THR A 378 0.37 38.94 3.95
N ASP A 379 -0.31 38.73 5.07
CA ASP A 379 -1.69 39.19 5.30
C ASP A 379 -1.80 40.72 5.33
N VAL A 380 -0.77 41.43 5.84
CA VAL A 380 -0.65 42.89 5.73
C VAL A 380 -0.53 43.34 4.27
N ALA A 381 0.31 42.65 3.47
CA ALA A 381 0.43 42.96 2.05
C ALA A 381 -0.90 42.70 1.30
N GLU A 382 -1.57 41.58 1.58
CA GLU A 382 -2.88 41.28 1.01
C GLU A 382 -3.95 42.31 1.43
N TRP A 383 -3.92 42.78 2.67
CA TRP A 383 -4.81 43.84 3.14
C TRP A 383 -4.60 45.14 2.36
N LEU A 384 -3.35 45.53 2.09
CA LEU A 384 -3.04 46.69 1.24
C LEU A 384 -3.53 46.48 -0.19
N VAL A 385 -3.40 45.27 -0.74
CA VAL A 385 -3.91 44.95 -2.08
C VAL A 385 -5.41 45.09 -2.17
N ARG A 386 -6.16 44.63 -1.15
CA ARG A 386 -7.61 44.82 -1.06
C ARG A 386 -8.01 46.30 -0.98
N ASN A 387 -7.10 47.17 -0.53
CA ASN A 387 -7.25 48.63 -0.51
C ASN A 387 -6.64 49.34 -1.74
N GLY A 388 -6.44 48.61 -2.85
CA GLY A 388 -6.03 49.19 -4.14
C GLY A 388 -4.51 49.32 -4.34
N CYS A 389 -3.68 48.82 -3.42
CA CYS A 389 -2.23 48.79 -3.60
C CYS A 389 -1.82 47.70 -4.61
N PRO A 390 -0.98 47.98 -5.61
CA PRO A 390 -0.32 46.93 -6.40
C PRO A 390 0.50 45.98 -5.49
N PHE A 391 0.48 44.67 -5.77
CA PHE A 391 1.10 43.67 -4.90
C PHE A 391 2.60 43.90 -4.63
N ARG A 392 3.39 44.27 -5.64
CA ARG A 392 4.82 44.53 -5.45
C ARG A 392 5.06 45.66 -4.46
N GLU A 393 4.26 46.70 -4.56
CA GLU A 393 4.31 47.84 -3.65
C GLU A 393 3.84 47.43 -2.25
N ALA A 394 2.75 46.68 -2.13
CA ALA A 394 2.24 46.16 -0.87
C ALA A 394 3.26 45.26 -0.15
N HIS A 395 3.97 44.43 -0.90
CA HIS A 395 5.05 43.59 -0.39
C HIS A 395 6.21 44.44 0.16
N HIS A 396 6.64 45.48 -0.57
CA HIS A 396 7.66 46.41 -0.06
C HIS A 396 7.19 47.17 1.20
N ILE A 397 5.94 47.59 1.25
CA ILE A 397 5.36 48.26 2.42
C ILE A 397 5.34 47.30 3.61
N SER A 398 4.82 46.08 3.43
CA SER A 398 4.81 45.07 4.48
C SER A 398 6.21 44.72 4.97
N GLY A 399 7.20 44.61 4.08
CA GLY A 399 8.60 44.43 4.46
C GLY A 399 9.14 45.57 5.35
N ARG A 400 8.70 46.82 5.12
CA ARG A 400 9.03 47.95 6.02
C ARG A 400 8.32 47.85 7.37
N VAL A 401 7.12 47.28 7.44
CA VAL A 401 6.43 46.99 8.71
C VAL A 401 7.21 45.94 9.51
N VAL A 402 7.67 44.86 8.85
CA VAL A 402 8.54 43.85 9.48
C VAL A 402 9.83 44.48 9.98
N ALA A 403 10.52 45.27 9.15
CA ALA A 403 11.75 45.94 9.54
C ALA A 403 11.55 46.90 10.73
N LEU A 404 10.41 47.63 10.78
CA LEU A 404 10.08 48.47 11.93
C LEU A 404 9.85 47.64 13.19
N SER A 405 9.13 46.52 13.07
CA SER A 405 8.87 45.58 14.16
C SER A 405 10.18 45.04 14.76
N GLU A 406 11.12 44.61 13.91
CA GLU A 406 12.44 44.12 14.33
C GLU A 406 13.28 45.22 14.98
N ASN A 407 13.37 46.40 14.35
CA ASN A 407 14.18 47.52 14.85
C ASN A 407 13.69 48.07 16.20
N THR A 408 12.40 47.93 16.49
CA THR A 408 11.78 48.44 17.72
C THR A 408 11.52 47.34 18.75
N GLU A 409 11.91 46.09 18.45
CA GLU A 409 11.61 44.90 19.25
C GLU A 409 10.12 44.82 19.67
N THR A 410 9.23 45.35 18.81
CA THR A 410 7.80 45.46 19.05
C THR A 410 7.07 44.61 18.03
N SER A 411 6.23 43.68 18.49
CA SER A 411 5.48 42.79 17.59
C SER A 411 4.63 43.58 16.58
N MET A 412 4.48 43.07 15.36
CA MET A 412 3.76 43.77 14.28
C MET A 412 2.34 44.19 14.68
N ASP A 413 1.63 43.40 15.49
CA ASP A 413 0.28 43.69 15.97
C ASP A 413 0.21 44.75 17.08
N LYS A 414 1.37 45.19 17.59
CA LYS A 414 1.50 46.22 18.64
C LYS A 414 2.00 47.56 18.12
N LEU A 415 2.36 47.65 16.83
CA LEU A 415 2.67 48.92 16.19
C LEU A 415 1.43 49.81 16.16
N THR A 416 1.56 51.07 16.56
CA THR A 416 0.42 52.00 16.56
C THR A 416 0.02 52.36 15.13
N LEU A 417 -1.23 52.80 14.95
CA LEU A 417 -1.71 53.24 13.64
C LEU A 417 -0.85 54.38 13.08
N GLU A 418 -0.38 55.29 13.93
CA GLU A 418 0.50 56.40 13.53
C GLU A 418 1.85 55.88 13.02
N GLN A 419 2.41 54.86 13.67
CA GLN A 419 3.66 54.22 13.22
C GLN A 419 3.47 53.53 11.86
N LEU A 420 2.34 52.85 11.65
CA LEU A 420 2.01 52.23 10.37
C LEU A 420 1.78 53.31 9.28
N GLN A 421 1.04 54.38 9.60
CA GLN A 421 0.78 55.49 8.67
C GLN A 421 2.05 56.26 8.29
N ALA A 422 3.05 56.31 9.17
CA ALA A 422 4.37 56.85 8.87
C ALA A 422 5.11 56.01 7.80
N ILE A 423 4.80 54.71 7.67
CA ILE A 423 5.28 53.86 6.58
C ILE A 423 4.46 54.11 5.31
N ASP A 424 3.13 54.11 5.42
CA ASP A 424 2.22 54.37 4.31
C ASP A 424 0.85 54.90 4.75
N SER A 425 0.40 56.00 4.14
CA SER A 425 -0.86 56.68 4.50
C SER A 425 -2.14 55.84 4.29
N ARG A 426 -2.09 54.73 3.55
CA ARG A 426 -3.26 53.86 3.32
C ARG A 426 -3.66 53.03 4.53
N PHE A 427 -2.80 52.90 5.54
CA PHE A 427 -3.16 52.17 6.74
C PHE A 427 -4.30 52.87 7.49
N THR A 428 -5.35 52.10 7.76
CA THR A 428 -6.54 52.51 8.52
C THR A 428 -6.73 51.59 9.72
N ALA A 429 -7.60 51.98 10.67
CA ALA A 429 -7.76 51.27 11.95
C ALA A 429 -8.17 49.79 11.81
N ASP A 430 -8.75 49.38 10.68
CA ASP A 430 -9.14 48.00 10.40
C ASP A 430 -7.97 47.08 10.02
N ILE A 431 -6.75 47.60 9.86
CA ILE A 431 -5.52 46.79 9.68
C ILE A 431 -5.33 45.76 10.79
N VAL A 432 -5.89 46.01 11.99
CA VAL A 432 -5.86 45.08 13.12
C VAL A 432 -6.37 43.68 12.76
N LYS A 433 -7.30 43.57 11.80
CA LYS A 433 -7.83 42.28 11.31
C LYS A 433 -6.77 41.47 10.57
N ALA A 434 -5.81 42.11 9.90
CA ALA A 434 -4.71 41.42 9.23
C ALA A 434 -3.74 40.76 10.22
N PHE A 435 -3.78 41.17 11.49
CA PHE A 435 -2.96 40.60 12.58
C PHE A 435 -3.66 39.48 13.37
N GLU A 436 -4.85 39.07 12.95
CA GLU A 436 -5.59 37.95 13.56
C GLU A 436 -5.34 36.65 12.80
N TYR A 437 -4.91 35.60 13.50
CA TYR A 437 -4.66 34.29 12.89
C TYR A 437 -5.91 33.67 12.28
N GLU A 438 -7.07 33.85 12.93
CA GLU A 438 -8.35 33.35 12.43
C GLU A 438 -8.74 34.04 11.11
N SER A 439 -8.62 35.37 11.06
CA SER A 439 -8.85 36.16 9.84
C SER A 439 -7.90 35.72 8.71
N SER A 440 -6.64 35.38 9.04
CA SER A 440 -5.67 34.86 8.07
C SER A 440 -6.12 33.55 7.41
N VAL A 441 -6.55 32.57 8.21
CA VAL A 441 -6.97 31.27 7.66
C VAL A 441 -8.32 31.35 6.96
N GLU A 442 -9.26 32.16 7.46
CA GLU A 442 -10.58 32.32 6.85
C GLU A 442 -10.56 33.07 5.52
N ALA A 443 -9.61 33.98 5.33
CA ALA A 443 -9.40 34.65 4.04
C ALA A 443 -9.01 33.68 2.92
N LYS A 444 -8.43 32.52 3.26
CA LYS A 444 -7.96 31.48 2.32
C LYS A 444 -9.10 30.51 1.97
N SER A 445 -10.20 31.05 1.47
CA SER A 445 -11.49 30.36 1.25
C SER A 445 -11.73 29.81 -0.17
N ALA A 446 -10.81 30.06 -1.09
CA ALA A 446 -10.82 29.37 -2.39
C ALA A 446 -10.75 27.84 -2.18
N ARG A 447 -11.34 27.06 -3.09
CA ARG A 447 -11.35 25.59 -3.02
C ARG A 447 -9.93 25.04 -2.86
N GLY A 448 -9.74 24.16 -1.88
CA GLY A 448 -8.43 23.62 -1.48
C GLY A 448 -7.64 24.51 -0.51
N GLY A 449 -8.15 25.69 -0.15
CA GLY A 449 -7.59 26.56 0.87
C GLY A 449 -7.86 26.09 2.30
N THR A 450 -7.27 26.80 3.28
CA THR A 450 -7.27 26.41 4.70
C THR A 450 -8.41 26.99 5.52
N SER A 451 -9.34 27.77 4.94
CA SER A 451 -10.52 28.24 5.68
C SER A 451 -11.38 27.06 6.16
N ARG A 452 -12.20 27.28 7.20
CA ARG A 452 -13.12 26.25 7.72
C ARG A 452 -14.00 25.70 6.60
N SER A 453 -14.60 26.58 5.80
CA SER A 453 -15.49 26.20 4.70
C SER A 453 -14.79 25.36 3.63
N ALA A 454 -13.57 25.74 3.25
CA ALA A 454 -12.79 25.00 2.25
C ALA A 454 -12.31 23.63 2.75
N VAL A 455 -11.96 23.50 4.03
CA VAL A 455 -11.57 22.20 4.62
C VAL A 455 -12.78 21.27 4.76
N LEU A 456 -13.94 21.79 5.20
CA LEU A 456 -15.18 21.00 5.26
C LEU A 456 -15.61 20.51 3.87
N GLN A 457 -15.43 21.34 2.83
CA GLN A 457 -15.64 20.91 1.44
C GLN A 457 -14.71 19.75 1.06
N GLN A 458 -13.41 19.82 1.40
CA GLN A 458 -12.47 18.72 1.14
C GLN A 458 -12.89 17.41 1.85
N ILE A 459 -13.37 17.51 3.09
CA ILE A 459 -13.86 16.36 3.87
C ILE A 459 -15.08 15.74 3.16
N GLN A 460 -16.04 16.57 2.77
CA GLN A 460 -17.24 16.12 2.06
C GLN A 460 -16.91 15.45 0.72
N GLU A 461 -16.00 16.03 -0.07
CA GLU A 461 -15.56 15.44 -1.33
C GLU A 461 -14.91 14.06 -1.14
N LEU A 462 -14.17 13.88 -0.04
CA LEU A 462 -13.54 12.60 0.29
C LEU A 462 -14.56 11.57 0.79
N HIS A 463 -15.52 11.95 1.64
CA HIS A 463 -16.60 11.06 2.09
C HIS A 463 -17.38 10.46 0.91
N ALA A 464 -17.69 11.27 -0.11
CA ALA A 464 -18.40 10.82 -1.31
C ALA A 464 -17.67 9.73 -2.13
N ILE A 465 -16.38 9.49 -1.89
CA ILE A 465 -15.58 8.45 -2.55
C ILE A 465 -15.43 7.19 -1.66
N LEU A 466 -15.63 7.35 -0.35
CA LEU A 466 -15.48 6.30 0.66
C LEU A 466 -16.80 5.57 0.95
N ASP A 467 -17.93 6.23 0.71
CA ASP A 467 -19.28 5.64 0.66
C ASP A 467 -19.48 4.82 -0.63
#